data_AF-A0A1F0E6P1-F1
#
_entry.id   AF-A0A1F0E6P1-F1
#
_cell.length_a   1.000
_cell.length_b   1.000
_cell.length_c   1.000
_cell.angle_alpha   90.00
_cell.angle_beta   90.00
_cell.angle_gamma   90.00
#
_symmetry.space_group_name_H-M   'P 1'
#
loop_
_entity.id
_entity.type
_entity.pdbx_description
1 polymer ?
#
loop_
_entity_poly.entity_id
_entity_poly.type
_entity_poly.pdbx_seq_one_letter_code
_entity_poly.pdbx_strand_id
1 'polypeptide(L)'
;MLRKYTEKSNIKVLVSKYVKEILEEDTKHFNIPKYDLCNRILIKFFLRTDTNFSRLTPFEEKEYLQFSLQKDNIPRYIELKKLMKDKTESEMIREIFVSYTTLPPFLREINLFEEKIVFLMTAKKEYKKLKLYTDEGIIEGKINSLKRNEINNYLEVEINSKKYYISRVEIIN
;
A
#
# COMPACT_ATOMS: atom_id res chain seq x y z
N MET A 1 -3.25 -36.60 13.78
CA MET A 1 -2.13 -35.67 14.03
C MET A 1 -2.11 -34.63 12.93
N LEU A 2 -2.64 -33.43 13.18
CA LEU A 2 -2.53 -32.30 12.24
C LEU A 2 -1.09 -31.80 12.28
N ARG A 3 -0.35 -31.97 11.18
CA ARG A 3 0.94 -31.30 10.98
C ARG A 3 0.68 -29.80 11.16
N LYS A 4 1.17 -29.21 12.25
CA LYS A 4 1.32 -27.76 12.37
C LYS A 4 2.19 -27.33 11.20
N TYR A 5 1.59 -26.79 10.16
CA TYR A 5 2.31 -26.04 9.14
C TYR A 5 2.93 -24.84 9.86
N THR A 6 4.15 -24.97 10.34
CA THR A 6 5.06 -23.84 10.52
C THR A 6 5.46 -23.38 9.12
N GLU A 7 4.47 -22.90 8.35
CA GLU A 7 4.71 -22.29 7.06
C GLU A 7 5.54 -21.03 7.29
N LYS A 8 6.60 -20.90 6.49
CA LYS A 8 7.58 -19.81 6.58
C LYS A 8 6.87 -18.48 6.75
N SER A 9 7.05 -17.89 7.93
CA SER A 9 6.51 -16.58 8.28
C SER A 9 7.30 -15.44 7.64
N ASN A 10 8.40 -15.73 6.93
CA ASN A 10 9.35 -14.75 6.41
C ASN A 10 9.46 -14.87 4.89
N ILE A 11 9.05 -13.83 4.19
CA ILE A 11 9.29 -13.66 2.76
C ILE A 11 10.70 -13.12 2.57
N LYS A 12 11.46 -13.72 1.65
CA LYS A 12 12.74 -13.21 1.16
C LYS A 12 12.78 -13.40 -0.35
N VAL A 13 12.77 -12.29 -1.09
CA VAL A 13 12.71 -12.30 -2.55
C VAL A 13 13.70 -11.29 -3.12
N LEU A 14 14.33 -11.65 -4.23
CA LEU A 14 15.20 -10.74 -4.98
C LEU A 14 14.32 -9.84 -5.87
N VAL A 15 14.43 -8.52 -5.73
CA VAL A 15 13.68 -7.48 -6.47
C VAL A 15 14.65 -6.45 -7.06
N SER A 16 14.21 -5.59 -7.98
CA SER A 16 15.05 -4.47 -8.41
C SER A 16 15.25 -3.45 -7.29
N LYS A 17 16.35 -2.70 -7.36
CA LYS A 17 16.63 -1.59 -6.46
C LYS A 17 15.55 -0.51 -6.52
N TYR A 18 15.03 -0.21 -7.72
CA TYR A 18 13.87 0.67 -7.89
C TYR A 18 12.69 0.29 -6.98
N VAL A 19 12.39 -1.01 -6.81
CA VAL A 19 11.30 -1.45 -5.91
C VAL A 19 11.58 -1.01 -4.47
N LYS A 20 12.83 -1.10 -4.00
CA LYS A 20 13.21 -0.69 -2.65
C LYS A 20 13.08 0.81 -2.46
N GLU A 21 13.54 1.60 -3.43
CA GLU A 21 13.51 3.05 -3.38
C GLU A 21 12.08 3.57 -3.23
N ILE A 22 11.14 3.05 -4.04
CA ILE A 22 9.72 3.40 -3.92
C ILE A 22 9.14 2.99 -2.57
N LEU A 23 9.46 1.78 -2.06
CA LEU A 23 8.99 1.34 -0.74
C LEU A 23 9.52 2.22 0.39
N GLU A 24 10.76 2.72 0.29
CA GLU A 24 11.35 3.63 1.26
C GLU A 24 10.72 5.02 1.21
N GLU A 25 10.45 5.54 0.02
CA GLU A 25 9.72 6.79 -0.17
C GLU A 25 8.32 6.69 0.45
N ASP A 26 7.57 5.64 0.10
CA ASP A 26 6.21 5.41 0.57
C ASP A 26 6.16 5.14 2.08
N THR A 27 7.14 4.43 2.65
CA THR A 27 7.27 4.21 4.10
C THR A 27 7.39 5.55 4.84
N LYS A 28 8.25 6.45 4.34
CA LYS A 28 8.44 7.79 4.90
C LYS A 28 7.20 8.66 4.68
N HIS A 29 6.61 8.61 3.49
CA HIS A 29 5.45 9.41 3.15
C HIS A 29 4.22 8.98 3.96
N PHE A 30 3.87 7.70 3.99
CA PHE A 30 2.70 7.20 4.70
C PHE A 30 2.88 7.14 6.22
N ASN A 31 4.12 7.29 6.71
CA ASN A 31 4.47 7.10 8.13
C ASN A 31 4.05 5.71 8.64
N ILE A 32 4.30 4.67 7.85
CA ILE A 32 4.02 3.27 8.21
C ILE A 32 5.30 2.45 8.12
N PRO A 33 5.55 1.51 9.05
CA PRO A 33 6.71 0.64 8.97
C PRO A 33 6.75 -0.15 7.65
N LYS A 34 7.95 -0.32 7.08
CA LYS A 34 8.17 -1.11 5.86
C LYS A 34 7.51 -2.48 5.90
N TYR A 35 7.57 -3.14 7.05
CA TYR A 35 6.94 -4.43 7.30
C TYR A 35 5.41 -4.39 7.05
N ASP A 36 4.74 -3.35 7.56
CA ASP A 36 3.29 -3.18 7.40
C ASP A 36 2.93 -2.80 5.96
N LEU A 37 3.71 -1.90 5.34
CA LEU A 37 3.54 -1.54 3.93
C LEU A 37 3.64 -2.78 3.03
N CYS A 38 4.66 -3.62 3.22
CA CYS A 38 4.86 -4.83 2.43
C CYS A 38 3.68 -5.80 2.56
N ASN A 39 3.15 -5.97 3.77
CA ASN A 39 1.97 -6.81 4.02
C ASN A 39 0.71 -6.25 3.32
N ARG A 40 0.48 -4.93 3.41
CA ARG A 40 -0.65 -4.28 2.73
C ARG A 40 -0.57 -4.43 1.21
N ILE A 41 0.61 -4.17 0.64
CA ILE A 41 0.84 -4.34 -0.81
C ILE A 41 0.57 -5.78 -1.21
N LEU A 42 1.16 -6.75 -0.50
CA LEU A 42 1.02 -8.17 -0.83
C LEU A 42 -0.43 -8.60 -0.98
N ILE A 43 -1.30 -8.10 -0.10
CA ILE A 43 -2.71 -8.47 -0.06
C ILE A 43 -3.55 -7.65 -1.05
N LYS A 44 -3.35 -6.33 -1.12
CA LYS A 44 -4.14 -5.43 -1.99
C LYS A 44 -3.80 -5.57 -3.48
N PHE A 45 -2.56 -5.95 -3.80
CA PHE A 45 -2.07 -6.07 -5.17
C PHE A 45 -1.97 -7.50 -5.67
N PHE A 46 -2.41 -8.50 -4.89
CA PHE A 46 -2.23 -9.90 -5.24
C PHE A 46 -2.73 -10.28 -6.65
N LEU A 47 -3.93 -9.81 -7.00
CA LEU A 47 -4.55 -10.12 -8.30
C LEU A 47 -4.06 -9.21 -9.43
N ARG A 48 -3.16 -8.26 -9.14
CA ARG A 48 -2.58 -7.35 -10.13
C ARG A 48 -1.28 -7.95 -10.64
N THR A 49 -1.41 -8.73 -11.71
CA THR A 49 -0.26 -9.34 -12.38
C THR A 49 -0.36 -9.03 -13.86
N ASP A 50 0.31 -7.97 -14.30
CA ASP A 50 0.93 -7.94 -15.63
C ASP A 50 1.80 -6.69 -15.77
N THR A 51 3.10 -6.85 -15.60
CA THR A 51 4.04 -5.80 -15.98
C THR A 51 5.26 -6.47 -16.60
N ASN A 52 5.54 -6.15 -17.87
CA ASN A 52 6.79 -6.54 -18.53
C ASN A 52 8.02 -5.84 -17.92
N PHE A 53 7.90 -5.14 -16.79
CA PHE A 53 8.94 -4.31 -16.17
C PHE A 53 10.26 -5.05 -16.01
N SER A 54 10.26 -6.23 -15.37
CA SER A 54 11.50 -7.01 -15.16
C SER A 54 12.18 -7.44 -16.46
N ARG A 55 11.42 -7.58 -17.56
CA ARG A 55 11.97 -7.87 -18.89
C ARG A 55 12.53 -6.60 -19.56
N LEU A 56 11.92 -5.45 -19.28
CA LEU A 56 12.27 -4.15 -19.85
C LEU A 56 13.37 -3.42 -19.07
N THR A 57 13.66 -3.84 -17.83
CA THR A 57 14.68 -3.24 -16.97
C THR A 57 15.79 -4.22 -16.55
N PRO A 58 16.42 -4.95 -17.48
CA PRO A 58 17.45 -5.94 -17.14
C PRO A 58 18.72 -5.33 -16.54
N PHE A 59 18.91 -4.01 -16.70
CA PHE A 59 20.03 -3.22 -16.20
C PHE A 59 19.89 -2.85 -14.71
N GLU A 60 18.73 -3.03 -14.11
CA GLU A 60 18.49 -2.69 -12.71
C GLU A 60 19.29 -3.60 -11.76
N GLU A 61 19.98 -2.98 -10.81
CA GLU A 61 20.58 -3.68 -9.68
C GLU A 61 19.50 -4.44 -8.89
N LYS A 62 19.87 -5.58 -8.32
CA LYS A 62 18.94 -6.45 -7.60
C LYS A 62 19.30 -6.57 -6.13
N GLU A 63 18.30 -6.52 -5.27
CA GLU A 63 18.45 -6.63 -3.83
C GLU A 63 17.39 -7.53 -3.19
N TYR A 64 17.70 -8.07 -2.01
CA TYR A 64 16.72 -8.82 -1.24
C TYR A 64 15.73 -7.88 -0.55
N LEU A 65 14.45 -8.06 -0.86
CA LEU A 65 13.33 -7.63 -0.03
C LEU A 65 12.97 -8.75 0.94
N GLN A 66 12.99 -8.42 2.24
CA GLN A 66 12.67 -9.35 3.31
C GLN A 66 11.70 -8.73 4.30
N PHE A 67 10.64 -9.46 4.65
CA PHE A 67 9.64 -9.07 5.64
C PHE A 67 8.90 -10.30 6.15
N SER A 68 8.35 -10.24 7.36
CA SER A 68 7.49 -11.31 7.87
C SER A 68 6.04 -11.13 7.39
N LEU A 69 5.28 -12.20 7.24
CA LEU A 69 3.84 -12.15 7.04
C LEU A 69 3.17 -11.86 8.38
N GLN A 70 2.29 -10.87 8.40
CA GLN A 70 1.39 -10.65 9.54
C GLN A 70 0.49 -11.87 9.71
N LYS A 71 0.30 -12.31 10.95
CA LYS A 71 -0.45 -13.54 11.26
C LYS A 71 -1.85 -13.53 10.64
N ASP A 72 -2.51 -12.38 10.67
CA ASP A 72 -3.88 -12.20 10.16
C ASP A 72 -3.96 -12.31 8.63
N ASN A 73 -2.85 -12.06 7.93
CA ASN A 73 -2.77 -12.15 6.47
C ASN A 73 -2.43 -13.56 5.98
N ILE A 74 -1.94 -14.46 6.85
CA ILE A 74 -1.51 -15.82 6.46
C ILE A 74 -2.62 -16.61 5.76
N PRO A 75 -3.87 -16.69 6.29
CA PRO A 75 -4.92 -17.46 5.65
C PRO A 75 -5.22 -16.96 4.23
N ARG A 76 -5.38 -15.63 4.08
CA ARG A 76 -5.64 -15.00 2.79
C ARG A 76 -4.49 -15.21 1.82
N TYR A 77 -3.25 -15.09 2.28
CA TYR A 77 -2.07 -15.34 1.46
C TYR A 77 -2.01 -16.79 0.93
N ILE A 78 -2.32 -17.77 1.78
CA ILE A 78 -2.37 -19.20 1.39
C ILE A 78 -3.45 -19.43 0.32
N GLU A 79 -4.64 -18.85 0.48
CA GLU A 79 -5.72 -18.96 -0.52
C GLU A 79 -5.31 -18.37 -1.86
N LEU A 80 -4.75 -17.16 -1.82
CA LEU A 80 -4.31 -16.44 -2.99
C LEU A 80 -3.21 -17.21 -3.74
N LYS A 81 -2.25 -17.80 -3.03
CA LYS A 81 -1.19 -18.65 -3.61
C LYS A 81 -1.74 -19.84 -4.40
N LYS A 82 -2.89 -20.42 -4.00
CA LYS A 82 -3.53 -21.54 -4.72
C LYS A 82 -4.07 -21.14 -6.09
N LEU A 83 -4.30 -19.84 -6.33
CA LEU A 83 -4.82 -19.32 -7.60
C LEU A 83 -3.73 -19.22 -8.68
N MET A 84 -2.46 -19.08 -8.28
CA MET A 84 -1.32 -18.89 -9.17
C MET A 84 -0.55 -20.20 -9.38
N LYS A 85 -1.15 -21.14 -10.12
CA LYS A 85 -0.58 -22.49 -10.32
C LYS A 85 0.61 -22.54 -11.28
N ASP A 86 0.78 -21.50 -12.09
CA ASP A 86 1.75 -21.40 -13.18
C ASP A 86 3.03 -20.65 -12.79
N LYS A 87 3.09 -20.06 -11.59
CA LYS A 87 4.23 -19.25 -11.14
C LYS A 87 4.83 -19.76 -9.84
N THR A 88 6.13 -19.57 -9.67
CA THR A 88 6.76 -19.75 -8.35
C THR A 88 6.33 -18.63 -7.40
N GLU A 89 6.37 -18.90 -6.10
CA GLU A 89 6.05 -17.92 -5.06
C GLU A 89 6.91 -16.65 -5.19
N SER A 90 8.18 -16.80 -5.54
CA SER A 90 9.10 -15.66 -5.72
C SER A 90 8.75 -14.81 -6.95
N GLU A 91 8.31 -15.43 -8.04
CA GLU A 91 7.85 -14.71 -9.24
C GLU A 91 6.58 -13.93 -8.96
N MET A 92 5.60 -14.59 -8.35
CA MET A 92 4.35 -13.97 -7.92
C MET A 92 4.59 -12.76 -7.01
N ILE A 93 5.42 -12.90 -5.97
CA ILE A 93 5.74 -11.78 -5.07
C ILE A 93 6.43 -10.65 -5.83
N ARG A 94 7.42 -10.95 -6.69
CA ARG A 94 8.07 -9.91 -7.50
C ARG A 94 7.07 -9.13 -8.33
N GLU A 95 6.19 -9.83 -9.04
CA GLU A 95 5.17 -9.19 -9.89
C GLU A 95 4.24 -8.30 -9.08
N ILE A 96 3.81 -8.71 -7.89
CA ILE A 96 2.96 -7.90 -7.01
C ILE A 96 3.65 -6.58 -6.65
N PHE A 97 4.91 -6.62 -6.22
CA PHE A 97 5.65 -5.41 -5.85
C PHE A 97 6.00 -4.54 -7.07
N VAL A 98 6.26 -5.14 -8.22
CA VAL A 98 6.45 -4.38 -9.46
C VAL A 98 5.16 -3.68 -9.86
N SER A 99 4.02 -4.40 -9.89
CA SER A 99 2.70 -3.82 -10.19
C SER A 99 2.37 -2.64 -9.26
N TYR A 100 2.81 -2.69 -8.01
CA TYR A 100 2.71 -1.57 -7.08
C TYR A 100 3.61 -0.39 -7.49
N THR A 101 4.90 -0.63 -7.69
CA THR A 101 5.91 0.43 -7.90
C THR A 101 5.89 1.06 -9.28
N THR A 102 5.26 0.43 -10.27
CA THR A 102 5.01 1.04 -11.58
C THR A 102 3.85 2.04 -11.60
N LEU A 103 3.05 2.09 -10.52
CA LEU A 103 1.99 3.08 -10.41
C LEU A 103 2.54 4.44 -9.92
N PRO A 104 1.99 5.56 -10.41
CA PRO A 104 2.25 6.87 -9.83
C PRO A 104 1.78 6.94 -8.35
N PRO A 105 2.36 7.82 -7.52
CA PRO A 105 2.10 7.88 -6.09
C PRO A 105 0.62 7.88 -5.68
N PHE A 106 -0.22 8.75 -6.25
CA PHE A 106 -1.66 8.78 -5.93
C PHE A 106 -2.37 7.45 -6.22
N LEU A 107 -1.98 6.71 -7.28
CA LEU A 107 -2.60 5.41 -7.58
C LEU A 107 -2.15 4.36 -6.57
N ARG A 108 -0.90 4.40 -6.10
CA ARG A 108 -0.44 3.53 -5.00
C ARG A 108 -1.27 3.79 -3.75
N GLU A 109 -1.44 5.06 -3.38
CA GLU A 109 -2.23 5.44 -2.21
C GLU A 109 -3.71 5.05 -2.33
N ILE A 110 -4.34 5.24 -3.50
CA ILE A 110 -5.73 4.80 -3.73
C ILE A 110 -5.92 3.31 -3.45
N ASN A 111 -5.00 2.47 -3.93
CA ASN A 111 -5.12 1.04 -3.74
C ASN A 111 -4.87 0.60 -2.30
N LEU A 112 -3.98 1.29 -1.58
CA LEU A 112 -3.65 0.95 -0.20
C LEU A 112 -4.70 1.46 0.81
N PHE A 113 -5.35 2.59 0.52
CA PHE A 113 -6.26 3.28 1.44
C PHE A 113 -7.67 3.46 0.84
N GLU A 114 -8.09 2.58 -0.06
CA GLU A 114 -9.36 2.63 -0.78
C GLU A 114 -10.54 2.90 0.14
N GLU A 115 -10.69 2.13 1.21
CA GLU A 115 -11.83 2.26 2.14
C GLU A 115 -11.86 3.66 2.78
N LYS A 116 -10.70 4.18 3.19
CA LYS A 116 -10.55 5.52 3.77
C LYS A 116 -10.93 6.60 2.76
N ILE A 117 -10.45 6.48 1.52
CA ILE A 117 -10.70 7.46 0.46
C ILE A 117 -12.18 7.48 0.07
N VAL A 118 -12.80 6.30 -0.09
CA VAL A 118 -14.24 6.18 -0.37
C VAL A 118 -15.07 6.81 0.74
N PHE A 119 -14.69 6.58 2.00
CA PHE A 119 -15.34 7.21 3.15
C PHE A 119 -15.24 8.74 3.09
N LEU A 120 -14.04 9.29 2.87
CA LEU A 120 -13.83 10.75 2.79
C LEU A 120 -14.60 11.38 1.61
N MET A 121 -14.63 10.71 0.45
CA MET A 121 -15.42 11.14 -0.70
C MET A 121 -16.92 11.19 -0.38
N THR A 122 -17.43 10.16 0.30
CA THR A 122 -18.84 10.09 0.72
C THR A 122 -19.15 11.20 1.73
N ALA A 123 -18.32 11.37 2.75
CA ALA A 123 -18.48 12.42 3.76
C ALA A 123 -18.46 13.83 3.14
N LYS A 124 -17.62 14.07 2.13
CA LYS A 124 -17.63 15.32 1.35
C LYS A 124 -18.96 15.52 0.63
N LYS A 125 -19.47 14.49 -0.05
CA LYS A 125 -20.75 14.55 -0.79
C LYS A 125 -21.93 14.83 0.14
N GLU A 126 -21.90 14.27 1.34
CA GLU A 126 -22.95 14.42 2.35
C GLU A 126 -22.78 15.68 3.22
N TYR A 127 -21.75 16.49 2.98
CA TYR A 127 -21.39 17.64 3.83
C TYR A 127 -21.28 17.28 5.32
N LYS A 128 -20.83 16.05 5.60
CA LYS A 128 -20.69 15.51 6.96
C LYS A 128 -19.51 16.19 7.67
N LYS A 129 -19.72 16.56 8.93
CA LYS A 129 -18.65 17.03 9.81
C LYS A 129 -17.90 15.80 10.35
N LEU A 130 -16.58 15.81 10.25
CA LEU A 130 -15.71 14.74 10.69
C LEU A 130 -14.74 15.26 11.75
N LYS A 131 -14.32 14.36 12.62
CA LYS A 131 -13.21 14.57 13.54
C LYS A 131 -12.03 13.73 13.05
N LEU A 132 -10.91 14.36 12.75
CA LEU A 132 -9.70 13.69 12.26
C LEU A 132 -8.56 13.88 13.25
N TYR A 133 -7.80 12.81 13.50
CA TYR A 133 -6.46 12.90 14.07
C TYR A 133 -5.47 13.17 12.94
N THR A 134 -4.59 14.14 13.14
CA THR A 134 -3.56 14.57 12.19
C THR A 134 -2.21 14.69 12.90
N ASP A 135 -1.14 14.89 12.14
CA ASP A 135 0.19 15.20 12.70
C ASP A 135 0.19 16.48 13.58
N GLU A 136 -0.77 17.40 13.37
CA GLU A 136 -0.95 18.64 14.16
C GLU A 136 -1.93 18.47 15.34
N GLY A 137 -2.46 17.27 15.55
CA GLY A 137 -3.48 16.97 16.56
C GLY A 137 -4.88 16.80 15.97
N ILE A 138 -5.89 16.95 16.81
CA ILE A 138 -7.29 16.70 16.45
C ILE A 138 -7.91 17.93 15.80
N ILE A 139 -8.51 17.73 14.62
CA ILE A 139 -9.31 18.75 13.93
C ILE A 139 -10.74 18.26 13.76
N GLU A 140 -11.67 19.21 13.68
CA GLU A 140 -13.07 18.93 13.38
C GLU A 140 -13.57 19.87 12.28
N GLY A 141 -14.20 19.33 11.24
CA GLY A 141 -14.65 20.14 10.11
C GLY A 141 -15.30 19.34 8.99
N LYS A 142 -15.73 20.05 7.95
CA LYS A 142 -16.24 19.44 6.72
C LYS A 142 -15.12 19.38 5.69
N ILE A 143 -15.16 18.38 4.82
CA ILE A 143 -14.17 18.26 3.76
C ILE A 143 -14.45 19.30 2.67
N ASN A 144 -13.50 20.20 2.45
CA ASN A 144 -13.51 21.18 1.37
C ASN A 144 -13.17 20.49 0.04
N SER A 145 -12.07 19.75 -0.01
CA SER A 145 -11.61 19.08 -1.23
C SER A 145 -10.76 17.83 -0.96
N LEU A 146 -10.70 16.93 -1.95
CA LEU A 146 -9.71 15.86 -2.04
C LEU A 146 -9.00 16.03 -3.38
N LYS A 147 -7.68 16.17 -3.37
CA LYS A 147 -6.89 16.48 -4.57
C LYS A 147 -5.53 15.79 -4.51
N ARG A 148 -4.83 15.75 -5.65
CA ARG A 148 -3.42 15.37 -5.68
C ARG A 148 -2.58 16.58 -5.32
N ASN A 149 -1.53 16.37 -4.53
CA ASN A 149 -0.49 17.35 -4.31
C ASN A 149 0.31 17.51 -5.61
N GLU A 150 0.54 18.76 -6.04
CA GLU A 150 1.18 19.06 -7.32
C GLU A 150 2.69 18.77 -7.35
N ILE A 151 3.32 18.68 -6.18
CA ILE A 151 4.77 18.50 -6.05
C ILE A 151 5.13 17.01 -5.99
N ASN A 152 4.47 16.26 -5.09
CA ASN A 152 4.82 14.86 -4.83
C ASN A 152 3.76 13.85 -5.31
N ASN A 153 2.65 14.33 -5.86
CA ASN A 153 1.61 13.52 -6.50
C ASN A 153 0.91 12.52 -5.56
N TYR A 154 1.02 12.67 -4.23
CA TYR A 154 0.20 11.95 -3.24
C TYR A 154 -1.13 12.68 -3.01
N LEU A 155 -2.07 12.06 -2.29
CA LEU A 155 -3.40 12.60 -2.05
C LEU A 155 -3.47 13.45 -0.78
N GLU A 156 -4.12 14.59 -0.92
CA GLU A 156 -4.43 15.52 0.15
C GLU A 156 -5.94 15.64 0.34
N VAL A 157 -6.34 15.78 1.60
CA VAL A 157 -7.67 16.22 2.01
C VAL A 157 -7.56 17.62 2.60
N GLU A 158 -8.49 18.49 2.22
CA GLU A 158 -8.58 19.85 2.72
C GLU A 158 -9.76 19.97 3.69
N ILE A 159 -9.50 20.44 4.90
CA ILE A 159 -10.49 20.68 5.95
C ILE A 159 -10.16 22.01 6.62
N ASN A 160 -11.14 22.89 6.77
CA ASN A 160 -10.99 24.23 7.37
C ASN A 160 -9.83 25.02 6.72
N SER A 161 -9.72 24.93 5.39
CA SER A 161 -8.66 25.57 4.59
C SER A 161 -7.22 25.13 4.90
N LYS A 162 -7.04 24.03 5.65
CA LYS A 162 -5.77 23.36 5.86
C LYS A 162 -5.73 22.04 5.10
N LYS A 163 -4.55 21.66 4.61
CA LYS A 163 -4.33 20.44 3.82
C LYS A 163 -3.59 19.39 4.63
N TYR A 164 -4.00 18.14 4.49
CA TYR A 164 -3.38 17.00 5.16
C TYR A 164 -3.27 15.82 4.20
N TYR A 165 -2.21 15.02 4.31
CA TYR A 165 -2.08 13.79 3.53
C TYR A 165 -3.07 12.73 3.99
N ILE A 166 -3.80 12.10 3.06
CA ILE A 166 -4.84 11.12 3.38
C ILE A 166 -4.28 9.91 4.12
N SER A 167 -3.10 9.45 3.71
CA SER A 167 -2.37 8.38 4.37
C SER A 167 -2.07 8.66 5.85
N ARG A 168 -1.89 9.93 6.25
CA ARG A 168 -1.49 10.34 7.60
C ARG A 168 -2.62 10.78 8.53
N VAL A 169 -3.85 10.87 8.03
CA VAL A 169 -5.01 11.21 8.86
C VAL A 169 -5.76 9.96 9.33
N GLU A 170 -6.24 9.97 10.56
CA GLU A 170 -7.13 8.93 11.09
C GLU A 170 -8.50 9.53 11.38
N ILE A 171 -9.56 8.82 10.99
CA ILE A 171 -10.94 9.25 11.23
C ILE A 171 -11.35 8.77 12.62
N ILE A 172 -11.75 9.71 13.48
CA ILE A 172 -12.28 9.42 14.81
C ILE A 172 -13.80 9.44 14.71
N ASN A 173 -14.44 8.30 15.01
CA ASN A 173 -15.90 8.19 15.15
C ASN A 173 -16.37 8.68 16.52
#